data_AF-A0A1G8D3U9-F1
#
_entry.id   AF-A0A1G8D3U9-F1
#
_cell.length_a   1.000
_cell.length_b   1.000
_cell.length_c   1.000
_cell.angle_alpha   90.00
_cell.angle_beta   90.00
_cell.angle_gamma   90.00
#
_symmetry.space_group_name_H-M   'P 1'
#
loop_
_entity.id
_entity.type
_entity.pdbx_description
1 polymer ?
#
loop_
_entity_poly.entity_id
_entity_poly.type
_entity_poly.pdbx_seq_one_letter_code
_entity_poly.pdbx_strand_id
1 'polypeptide(L)'
;MQPIPFLPWVWRDTSWTEQRSDDLSGRPDTGLIGYEVVATDGDIGKIDEDNAKLPHDCLMVDTGGWIFGRKVVLPVGVVHRVDHEERKVFVDRTKEQIEKAPEYSEDNEDYRDRTASYYEESYRLMPPML
;
A
#
# COMPACT_ATOMS: atom_id res chain seq x y z
N MET A 1 -23.94 -6.48 13.40
CA MET A 1 -22.72 -5.70 13.09
C MET A 1 -22.77 -5.33 11.63
N GLN A 2 -22.77 -4.04 11.28
CA GLN A 2 -22.36 -3.69 9.92
C GLN A 2 -20.86 -4.00 9.81
N PRO A 3 -20.38 -4.69 8.76
CA PRO A 3 -18.96 -4.89 8.59
C PRO A 3 -18.30 -3.51 8.53
N ILE A 4 -17.22 -3.33 9.27
CA ILE A 4 -16.43 -2.10 9.20
C ILE A 4 -15.92 -2.04 7.75
N PRO A 5 -16.33 -1.05 6.95
CA PRO A 5 -15.85 -0.98 5.58
C PRO A 5 -14.33 -0.81 5.61
N PHE A 6 -13.65 -1.54 4.74
CA PHE A 6 -12.24 -1.28 4.51
C PHE A 6 -12.08 0.18 4.06
N LEU A 7 -11.19 0.92 4.70
CA LEU A 7 -10.85 2.31 4.34
C LEU A 7 -9.48 2.27 3.65
N PRO A 8 -9.42 2.31 2.30
CA PRO A 8 -8.17 2.07 1.57
C PRO A 8 -7.04 3.01 1.99
N TRP A 9 -7.36 4.27 2.27
CA TRP A 9 -6.37 5.31 2.49
C TRP A 9 -5.99 5.49 3.96
N VAL A 10 -6.56 4.69 4.86
CA VAL A 10 -6.33 4.80 6.30
C VAL A 10 -5.50 3.61 6.77
N TRP A 11 -4.34 3.92 7.34
CA TRP A 11 -3.48 2.93 7.96
C TRP A 11 -4.19 2.23 9.14
N ARG A 12 -4.05 0.89 9.24
CA ARG A 12 -4.81 0.10 10.23
C ARG A 12 -4.22 0.09 11.63
N ASP A 13 -2.90 0.16 11.76
CA ASP A 13 -2.24 0.17 13.05
C ASP A 13 -1.88 1.59 13.48
N THR A 14 -2.82 2.24 14.17
CA THR A 14 -2.64 3.60 14.69
C THR A 14 -1.92 3.63 16.05
N SER A 15 -1.44 2.49 16.59
CA SER A 15 -0.77 2.49 17.89
C SER A 15 0.50 3.34 17.92
N TRP A 16 1.18 3.49 16.78
CA TRP A 16 2.31 4.41 16.61
C TRP A 16 1.92 5.90 16.50
N THR A 17 0.64 6.21 16.31
CA THR A 17 0.14 7.60 16.18
C THR A 17 -0.29 8.24 17.50
N GLU A 18 -0.18 7.54 18.63
CA GLU A 18 -0.47 8.11 19.96
C GLU A 18 0.55 9.18 20.40
N GLN A 19 1.72 9.25 19.77
CA GLN A 19 2.62 10.41 19.86
C GLN A 19 2.14 11.51 18.90
N ARG A 20 0.98 12.09 19.21
CA ARG A 20 0.36 13.17 18.45
C ARG A 20 1.16 14.46 18.52
N SER A 21 1.66 14.90 17.37
CA SER A 21 1.60 16.31 17.00
C SER A 21 0.58 16.44 15.86
N ASP A 22 -0.48 17.23 16.04
CA ASP A 22 -1.49 17.60 15.02
C ASP A 22 -0.91 18.49 13.91
N ASP A 23 0.38 18.36 13.63
CA ASP A 23 1.06 18.98 12.51
C ASP A 23 1.12 17.99 11.34
N LEU A 24 0.10 18.05 10.49
CA LEU A 24 0.04 17.24 9.27
C LEU A 24 1.11 17.64 8.24
N SER A 25 1.84 18.74 8.45
CA SER A 25 2.96 19.16 7.60
C SER A 25 4.27 18.42 7.91
N GLY A 26 4.30 17.64 9.00
CA GLY A 26 5.43 16.80 9.42
C GLY A 26 5.26 15.30 9.17
N ARG A 27 4.25 14.86 8.40
CA ARG A 27 4.22 13.46 7.95
C ARG A 27 5.45 13.28 7.05
N PRO A 28 6.37 12.37 7.42
CA PRO A 28 7.59 12.26 6.66
C PRO A 28 7.20 11.90 5.21
N ASP A 29 8.05 12.27 4.22
CA ASP A 29 8.27 11.34 3.10
C ASP A 29 8.17 9.95 3.71
N THR A 30 7.35 9.04 3.15
CA THR A 30 7.09 7.75 3.81
C THR A 30 8.38 7.15 4.38
N GLY A 31 9.54 7.46 3.77
CA GLY A 31 10.85 7.10 4.31
C GLY A 31 11.07 5.61 4.13
N LEU A 32 10.17 5.03 3.34
CA LEU A 32 10.08 3.63 2.97
C LEU A 32 10.62 3.42 1.55
N ILE A 33 11.11 4.47 0.87
CA ILE A 33 11.74 4.30 -0.46
C ILE A 33 12.84 3.23 -0.36
N GLY A 34 12.77 2.26 -1.27
CA GLY A 34 13.66 1.10 -1.31
C GLY A 34 13.40 0.03 -0.24
N TYR A 35 12.36 0.16 0.59
CA TYR A 35 11.93 -0.94 1.47
C TYR A 35 11.34 -2.07 0.62
N GLU A 36 11.58 -3.31 1.04
CA GLU A 36 10.97 -4.47 0.43
C GLU A 36 9.48 -4.56 0.79
N VAL A 37 8.65 -4.87 -0.20
CA VAL A 37 7.22 -5.10 0.00
C VAL A 37 6.98 -6.61 0.01
N VAL A 38 6.46 -7.09 1.13
CA VAL A 38 6.25 -8.51 1.41
C VAL A 38 4.76 -8.78 1.54
N ALA A 39 4.23 -9.58 0.61
CA ALA A 39 2.88 -10.11 0.69
C ALA A 39 2.79 -11.29 1.66
N THR A 40 1.56 -11.74 1.92
CA THR A 40 1.27 -12.89 2.79
C THR A 40 1.93 -14.19 2.31
N ASP A 41 2.22 -14.28 1.01
CA ASP A 41 2.83 -15.43 0.33
C ASP A 41 4.23 -15.12 -0.25
N GLY A 42 4.87 -14.04 0.23
CA GLY A 42 6.29 -13.74 0.02
C GLY A 42 6.58 -12.40 -0.66
N ASP A 43 7.84 -12.21 -1.07
CA ASP A 43 8.31 -10.92 -1.58
C ASP A 43 7.71 -10.56 -2.94
N ILE A 44 7.34 -9.29 -3.12
CA ILE A 44 6.76 -8.75 -4.37
C ILE A 44 7.74 -7.84 -5.08
N GLY A 45 8.48 -7.03 -4.34
CA GLY A 45 9.29 -5.98 -4.94
C GLY A 45 9.67 -4.92 -3.92
N LYS A 46 9.82 -3.67 -4.37
CA LYS A 46 10.31 -2.58 -3.53
C LYS A 46 9.50 -1.31 -3.74
N ILE A 47 9.48 -0.46 -2.72
CA ILE A 47 8.92 0.89 -2.85
C ILE A 47 9.81 1.72 -3.77
N ASP A 48 9.20 2.24 -4.83
CA ASP A 48 9.84 2.94 -5.93
C ASP A 48 10.25 4.37 -5.53
N GLU A 49 11.30 4.90 -6.17
CA GLU A 49 11.78 6.28 -5.94
C GLU A 49 10.76 7.35 -6.37
N ASP A 50 9.90 7.04 -7.34
CA ASP A 50 8.81 7.89 -7.79
C ASP A 50 7.64 7.96 -6.78
N ASN A 51 7.70 7.23 -5.66
CA ASN A 51 6.68 7.34 -4.61
C ASN A 51 6.49 8.78 -4.11
N ALA A 52 7.54 9.61 -4.17
CA ALA A 52 7.47 11.04 -3.81
C ALA A 52 6.50 11.86 -4.69
N LYS A 53 6.09 11.34 -5.85
CA LYS A 53 5.07 11.95 -6.72
C LYS A 53 3.64 11.65 -6.25
N LEU A 54 3.45 10.67 -5.37
CA LEU A 54 2.14 10.26 -4.88
C LEU A 54 1.80 10.93 -3.53
N PRO A 55 0.51 11.01 -3.18
CA PRO A 55 0.10 11.38 -1.83
C PRO A 55 0.69 10.45 -0.76
N HIS A 56 0.92 10.96 0.46
CA HIS A 56 1.53 10.23 1.58
C HIS A 56 0.75 8.98 2.05
N ASP A 57 -0.49 8.79 1.60
CA ASP A 57 -1.33 7.63 1.90
C ASP A 57 -1.31 6.57 0.78
N CYS A 58 -0.28 6.63 -0.07
CA CYS A 58 -0.01 5.71 -1.17
C CYS A 58 1.41 5.15 -1.07
N LEU A 59 1.60 3.94 -1.57
CA LEU A 59 2.90 3.33 -1.82
C LEU A 59 3.00 2.94 -3.29
N MET A 60 3.92 3.54 -4.04
CA MET A 60 4.32 3.08 -5.36
C MET A 60 5.28 1.91 -5.18
N VAL A 61 4.91 0.75 -5.72
CA VAL A 61 5.70 -0.47 -5.63
C VAL A 61 6.12 -0.89 -7.02
N ASP A 62 7.42 -1.00 -7.24
CA ASP A 62 7.99 -1.72 -8.37
C ASP A 62 7.98 -3.22 -8.03
N THR A 63 7.17 -4.00 -8.74
CA THR A 63 7.00 -5.44 -8.53
C THR A 63 8.09 -6.28 -9.22
N GLY A 64 9.28 -5.70 -9.45
CA GLY A 64 10.40 -6.32 -10.15
C GLY A 64 10.69 -7.76 -9.71
N GLY A 65 10.47 -8.72 -10.62
CA GLY A 65 10.65 -10.16 -10.37
C GLY A 65 9.89 -11.07 -11.34
N TRP A 66 8.80 -10.57 -11.95
CA TRP A 66 7.95 -11.33 -12.88
C TRP A 66 7.83 -10.60 -14.24
N ILE A 67 8.84 -10.77 -15.10
CA ILE A 67 8.96 -10.43 -16.55
C ILE A 67 8.40 -9.12 -17.15
N PHE A 68 7.75 -8.20 -16.43
CA PHE A 68 7.42 -6.86 -16.89
C PHE A 68 7.24 -5.96 -15.66
N GLY A 69 8.35 -5.47 -15.10
CA GLY A 69 8.34 -4.56 -13.94
C GLY A 69 7.29 -3.47 -14.15
N ARG A 70 6.21 -3.55 -13.36
CA ARG A 70 5.07 -2.64 -13.42
C ARG A 70 5.00 -1.92 -12.09
N LYS A 71 4.68 -0.64 -12.14
CA LYS A 71 4.46 0.16 -10.93
C LYS A 71 2.99 0.03 -10.54
N VAL A 72 2.76 -0.38 -9.31
CA VAL A 72 1.41 -0.44 -8.72
C VAL A 72 1.31 0.55 -7.58
N VAL A 73 0.16 1.20 -7.44
CA VAL A 73 -0.13 2.03 -6.27
C VAL A 73 -0.93 1.23 -5.27
N LEU A 74 -0.34 1.01 -4.10
CA LEU A 74 -1.02 0.40 -2.97
C LEU A 74 -1.56 1.49 -2.05
N PRO A 75 -2.82 1.40 -1.62
CA PRO A 75 -3.36 2.32 -0.65
C PRO A 75 -2.87 1.90 0.75
N VAL A 76 -2.47 2.84 1.62
CA VAL A 76 -1.80 2.51 2.91
C VAL A 76 -2.62 1.61 3.84
N GLY A 77 -3.93 1.53 3.63
CA GLY A 77 -4.81 0.63 4.35
C GLY A 77 -4.51 -0.83 4.11
N VAL A 78 -3.84 -1.26 3.03
CA VAL A 78 -3.42 -2.67 2.82
C VAL A 78 -2.23 -3.07 3.68
N VAL A 79 -1.55 -2.10 4.26
CA VAL A 79 -0.34 -2.39 4.98
C VAL A 79 -0.67 -2.89 6.38
N HIS A 80 -0.05 -3.99 6.74
CA HIS A 80 -0.25 -4.68 8.00
C HIS A 80 0.75 -4.24 9.06
N ARG A 81 2.04 -4.16 8.72
CA ARG A 81 3.10 -3.64 9.59
C ARG A 81 4.29 -3.12 8.79
N VAL A 82 5.08 -2.24 9.42
CA VAL A 82 6.40 -1.83 8.92
C VAL A 82 7.48 -2.36 9.86
N ASP A 83 8.54 -2.89 9.28
CA ASP A 83 9.75 -3.31 9.96
C ASP A 83 10.90 -2.41 9.52
N HIS A 84 11.26 -1.44 10.37
CA HIS A 84 12.30 -0.47 10.03
C HIS A 84 13.72 -1.04 10.19
N GLU A 85 13.91 -2.10 10.99
CA GLU A 85 15.21 -2.75 11.15
C GLU A 85 15.59 -3.51 9.89
N GLU A 86 14.67 -4.33 9.39
CA GLU A 86 14.85 -5.13 8.16
C GLU A 86 14.50 -4.34 6.88
N ARG A 87 14.00 -3.10 7.02
CA ARG A 87 13.50 -2.25 5.93
C ARG A 87 12.45 -2.96 5.07
N LYS A 88 11.41 -3.50 5.72
CA LYS A 88 10.32 -4.23 5.06
C LYS A 88 8.95 -3.64 5.39
N VAL A 89 8.06 -3.66 4.40
CA VAL A 89 6.65 -3.32 4.52
C VAL A 89 5.84 -4.58 4.25
N PHE A 90 5.14 -5.04 5.27
CA PHE A 90 4.28 -6.23 5.17
C PHE A 90 2.87 -5.79 4.85
N VAL A 91 2.31 -6.34 3.78
CA VAL A 91 0.94 -6.10 3.34
C VAL A 91 0.10 -7.33 3.58
N ASP A 92 -1.20 -7.14 3.81
CA ASP A 92 -2.11 -8.24 4.08
C ASP A 92 -2.68 -8.90 2.82
N ARG A 93 -2.06 -8.63 1.66
CA ARG A 93 -2.50 -9.10 0.34
C ARG A 93 -1.53 -10.14 -0.20
N THR A 94 -2.04 -11.02 -1.05
CA THR A 94 -1.21 -11.98 -1.79
C THR A 94 -0.54 -11.31 -2.99
N LYS A 95 0.51 -11.94 -3.55
CA LYS A 95 1.14 -11.49 -4.81
C LYS A 95 0.12 -11.37 -5.93
N GLU A 96 -0.73 -12.37 -6.10
CA GLU A 96 -1.76 -12.39 -7.13
C GLU A 96 -2.77 -11.23 -7.00
N GLN A 97 -3.17 -10.89 -5.77
CA GLN A 97 -4.05 -9.74 -5.53
C GLN A 97 -3.36 -8.41 -5.89
N ILE A 98 -2.06 -8.28 -5.63
CA ILE A 98 -1.32 -7.07 -5.98
C ILE A 98 -1.08 -6.99 -7.49
N GLU A 99 -0.78 -8.10 -8.15
CA GLU A 99 -0.65 -8.16 -9.61
C GLU A 99 -1.95 -7.85 -10.35
N LYS A 100 -3.11 -8.20 -9.76
CA LYS A 100 -4.42 -7.89 -10.34
C LYS A 100 -4.88 -6.45 -10.07
N ALA A 101 -4.17 -5.69 -9.25
CA ALA A 101 -4.48 -4.29 -9.00
C ALA A 101 -4.36 -3.45 -10.28
N PRO A 102 -5.02 -2.30 -10.38
CA PRO A 102 -4.82 -1.36 -11.49
C PRO A 102 -3.34 -0.93 -11.60
N GLU A 103 -2.82 -0.85 -12.82
CA GLU A 103 -1.50 -0.28 -13.07
C GLU A 103 -1.50 1.24 -12.86
N TYR A 104 -0.40 1.75 -12.33
CA TYR A 104 -0.17 3.19 -12.26
C TYR A 104 0.14 3.77 -13.65
N SER A 105 -0.47 4.90 -13.97
CA SER A 105 -0.17 5.68 -15.17
C SER A 105 -0.23 7.16 -14.80
N GLU A 106 0.85 7.89 -15.07
CA GLU A 106 0.92 9.34 -14.80
C GLU A 106 -0.13 10.12 -15.60
N ASP A 107 -0.51 9.63 -16.78
CA ASP A 107 -1.51 10.26 -17.66
C ASP A 107 -2.96 10.07 -17.19
N ASN A 108 -3.18 9.26 -16.14
CA ASN A 108 -4.52 8.90 -15.70
C ASN A 108 -4.84 9.38 -14.28
N GLU A 109 -5.52 10.52 -14.20
CA GLU A 109 -5.93 11.16 -12.95
C GLU A 109 -6.89 10.31 -12.10
N ASP A 110 -7.57 9.32 -12.68
CA ASP A 110 -8.55 8.47 -11.97
C ASP A 110 -7.91 7.28 -11.21
N TYR A 111 -6.57 7.15 -11.23
CA TYR A 111 -5.89 5.96 -10.70
C TYR A 111 -6.29 5.69 -9.24
N ARG A 112 -6.49 6.75 -8.46
CA ARG A 112 -6.86 6.67 -7.06
C ARG A 112 -8.23 6.00 -6.88
N ASP A 113 -9.23 6.44 -7.63
CA ASP A 113 -10.60 5.90 -7.53
C ASP A 113 -10.66 4.44 -8.01
N ARG A 114 -9.93 4.09 -9.07
CA ARG A 114 -9.81 2.71 -9.54
C ARG A 114 -9.13 1.82 -8.50
N THR A 115 -8.04 2.28 -7.90
CA THR A 115 -7.32 1.56 -6.84
C THR A 115 -8.20 1.38 -5.61
N ALA A 116 -8.91 2.43 -5.16
CA ALA A 116 -9.86 2.32 -4.05
C ALA A 116 -10.94 1.28 -4.35
N SER A 117 -11.60 1.40 -5.51
CA SER A 117 -12.68 0.49 -5.90
C SER A 117 -12.21 -0.97 -5.97
N TYR A 118 -11.02 -1.20 -6.53
CA TYR A 118 -10.41 -2.52 -6.58
C TYR A 118 -10.21 -3.12 -5.18
N TYR A 119 -9.61 -2.37 -4.26
CA TYR A 119 -9.36 -2.89 -2.92
C TYR A 119 -10.63 -2.98 -2.09
N GLU A 120 -11.57 -2.04 -2.17
CA GLU A 120 -12.87 -2.17 -1.49
C GLU A 120 -13.61 -3.45 -1.92
N GLU A 121 -13.64 -3.75 -3.22
CA GLU A 121 -14.23 -4.99 -3.73
C GLU A 121 -13.43 -6.22 -3.30
N SER A 122 -12.10 -6.16 -3.40
CA SER A 122 -11.21 -7.24 -2.97
C SER A 122 -11.46 -7.63 -1.52
N TYR A 123 -11.62 -6.67 -0.61
CA TYR A 123 -11.91 -6.93 0.81
C TYR A 123 -13.33 -7.44 1.04
N ARG A 124 -14.28 -7.04 0.19
CA ARG A 124 -15.66 -7.55 0.26
C ARG A 124 -15.72 -9.03 -0.13
N LEU A 125 -14.99 -9.42 -1.19
CA LEU A 125 -14.98 -10.78 -1.71
C LEU A 125 -14.05 -11.71 -0.93
N MET A 126 -12.89 -11.19 -0.52
CA MET A 126 -11.81 -11.93 0.12
C MET A 126 -11.19 -11.06 1.22
N PRO A 127 -11.74 -11.09 2.46
CA PRO A 127 -11.12 -10.38 3.57
C PRO A 127 -9.72 -10.94 3.84
N PRO A 128 -8.82 -10.15 4.47
CA PRO A 128 -7.50 -10.63 4.81
C PRO A 128 -7.57 -11.93 5.63
N MET A 129 -6.71 -12.88 5.27
CA MET A 129 -6.50 -14.09 6.05
C MET A 129 -5.72 -13.68 7.30
N LEU A 130 -6.33 -13.83 8.48
CA LEU A 130 -5.71 -13.58 9.79
C LEU A 130 -4.69 -14.66 10.15
#